data_AF-A0A8H7PX55-F1
#
_entry.id   AF-A0A8H7PX55-F1
#
_cell.length_a   1.000
_cell.length_b   1.000
_cell.length_c   1.000
_cell.angle_alpha   90.00
_cell.angle_beta   90.00
_cell.angle_gamma   90.00
#
_symmetry.space_group_name_H-M   'P 1'
#
loop_
_entity.id
_entity.type
_entity.pdbx_description
1 polymer ?
#
loop_
_entity_poly.entity_id
_entity_poly.type
_entity_poly.pdbx_seq_one_letter_code
_entity_poly.pdbx_strand_id
1 'polypeptide(L)'
;MAQFCSPDLLSAAPVTRLLQAARQNIENRDFQKLIDICEALEFENSAFPTPDLPQSTIYATLLGAYLIVNDLYLPRHRNSARFLRKRIIQHYKVEADIPEELNAIWGAGAALWNRSFAKAYAVLDTCAWSADIRPVMAILRGM
;
A
#
# COMPACT_ATOMS: atom_id res chain seq x y z
N MET A 1 22.69 34.07 -11.03
CA MET A 1 23.06 34.09 -9.60
C MET A 1 21.83 33.78 -8.78
N ALA A 2 22.03 32.98 -7.74
CA ALA A 2 21.07 32.24 -6.93
C ALA A 2 19.76 32.93 -6.53
N GLN A 3 18.65 32.19 -6.63
CA GLN A 3 17.61 32.14 -5.59
C GLN A 3 16.65 30.95 -5.80
N PHE A 4 17.17 29.73 -5.60
CA PHE A 4 16.31 28.61 -5.21
C PHE A 4 16.06 28.73 -3.70
N CYS A 5 15.06 29.53 -3.33
CA CYS A 5 14.50 29.51 -1.99
C CYS A 5 13.47 28.37 -1.96
N SER A 6 13.88 27.18 -1.51
CA SER A 6 12.96 26.13 -1.07
C SER A 6 12.91 26.18 0.45
N PRO A 7 11.87 26.76 1.07
CA PRO A 7 11.81 26.91 2.51
C PRO A 7 10.93 25.83 3.13
N ASP A 8 11.18 24.52 2.94
CA ASP A 8 10.32 23.50 3.58
C ASP A 8 10.93 22.09 3.79
N LEU A 9 12.26 21.95 3.76
CA LEU A 9 12.88 20.62 3.91
C LEU A 9 13.31 20.24 5.34
N LEU A 10 13.27 21.19 6.29
CA LEU A 10 13.82 21.00 7.64
C LEU A 10 12.77 20.90 8.77
N SER A 11 11.48 21.06 8.48
CA SER A 11 10.40 21.03 9.50
C SER A 11 9.40 19.90 9.33
N ALA A 12 9.48 19.11 8.26
CA ALA A 12 8.48 18.09 7.98
C ALA A 12 8.65 16.89 8.94
N ALA A 13 7.57 16.47 9.60
CA ALA A 13 7.52 15.30 10.45
C ALA A 13 8.12 14.07 9.72
N PRO A 14 8.74 13.11 10.44
CA PRO A 14 9.36 11.94 9.80
C PRO A 14 8.38 11.21 8.86
N VAL A 15 7.10 11.14 9.23
CA VAL A 15 5.99 10.62 8.41
C VAL A 15 5.87 11.32 7.04
N THR A 16 6.00 12.65 6.98
CA THR A 16 5.89 13.41 5.72
C THR A 16 7.02 13.07 4.76
N ARG A 17 8.24 12.84 5.27
CA ARG A 17 9.39 12.43 4.46
C ARG A 17 9.21 11.02 3.91
N LEU A 18 8.73 10.11 4.74
CA LEU A 18 8.44 8.74 4.34
C LEU A 18 7.31 8.67 3.30
N LEU A 19 6.28 9.51 3.43
CA LEU A 19 5.21 9.65 2.43
C LEU A 19 5.74 10.12 1.07
N GLN A 20 6.62 11.13 1.07
CA GLN A 20 7.24 11.61 -0.16
C GLN A 20 8.12 10.54 -0.80
N ALA A 21 8.89 9.80 0.01
CA ALA A 21 9.70 8.69 -0.46
C ALA A 21 8.83 7.55 -1.02
N ALA A 22 7.71 7.21 -0.38
CA ALA A 22 6.77 6.21 -0.89
C ALA A 22 6.24 6.61 -2.28
N ARG A 23 5.84 7.86 -2.47
CA ARG A 23 5.38 8.37 -3.78
C ARG A 23 6.45 8.25 -4.87
N GLN A 24 7.70 8.61 -4.56
CA GLN A 24 8.81 8.47 -5.50
C GLN A 24 9.11 7.01 -5.87
N ASN A 25 9.00 6.08 -4.92
CA ASN A 25 9.24 4.65 -5.20
C ASN A 25 8.11 4.01 -6.04
N ILE A 26 6.87 4.53 -5.92
CA ILE A 26 5.78 4.15 -6.83
C ILE A 26 6.10 4.56 -8.27
N GLU A 27 6.62 5.78 -8.48
CA GLU A 27 7.04 6.27 -9.81
C GLU A 27 8.24 5.48 -10.37
N ASN A 28 9.24 5.21 -9.53
CA ASN A 28 10.43 4.45 -9.90
C ASN A 28 10.17 2.94 -10.07
N ARG A 29 8.95 2.46 -9.78
CA ARG A 29 8.58 1.04 -9.75
C ARG A 29 9.46 0.17 -8.82
N ASP A 30 10.06 0.80 -7.81
CA ASP A 30 10.90 0.17 -6.80
C ASP A 30 10.02 -0.34 -5.64
N PHE A 31 9.22 -1.39 -5.89
CA PHE A 31 8.24 -1.89 -4.92
C PHE A 31 8.85 -2.54 -3.68
N GLN A 32 10.09 -3.03 -3.75
CA GLN A 32 10.77 -3.59 -2.58
C GLN A 32 11.09 -2.50 -1.56
N LYS A 33 11.63 -1.36 -2.02
CA LYS A 33 11.89 -0.20 -1.15
C LYS A 33 10.60 0.43 -0.67
N LEU A 34 9.56 0.43 -1.52
CA LEU A 34 8.23 0.90 -1.13
C LEU A 34 7.68 0.10 0.07
N ILE A 35 7.85 -1.22 0.08
CA ILE A 35 7.45 -2.07 1.22
C ILE A 35 8.19 -1.64 2.49
N ASP A 36 9.52 -1.53 2.44
CA ASP A 36 10.34 -1.17 3.60
C ASP A 36 9.91 0.19 4.19
N ILE A 37 9.63 1.17 3.31
CA ILE A 37 9.13 2.51 3.71
C ILE A 37 7.71 2.42 4.27
N CYS A 38 6.82 1.62 3.68
CA CYS A 38 5.46 1.45 4.17
C CYS A 38 5.41 0.71 5.52
N GLU A 39 6.34 -0.19 5.80
CA GLU A 39 6.49 -0.83 7.12
C GLU A 39 6.97 0.17 8.18
N ALA A 40 7.93 1.03 7.82
CA ALA A 40 8.35 2.14 8.68
C ALA A 40 7.20 3.13 8.96
N LEU A 41 6.42 3.47 7.93
CA LEU A 41 5.22 4.31 8.05
C LEU A 41 4.16 3.67 8.95
N GLU A 42 3.94 2.36 8.84
CA GLU A 42 2.98 1.66 9.70
C GLU A 42 3.41 1.72 11.16
N PHE A 43 4.69 1.48 11.45
CA PHE A 43 5.22 1.57 12.80
C PHE A 43 5.12 2.99 13.37
N GLU A 44 5.54 4.00 12.60
CA GLU A 44 5.48 5.39 13.03
C GLU A 44 4.04 5.89 13.22
N ASN A 45 3.12 5.55 12.31
CA ASN A 45 1.72 5.96 12.43
C ASN A 45 1.00 5.26 13.58
N SER A 46 1.41 4.03 13.94
CA SER A 46 0.91 3.38 15.14
C SER A 46 1.41 4.03 16.44
N ALA A 47 2.60 4.65 16.41
CA ALA A 47 3.15 5.39 17.54
C ALA A 47 2.58 6.82 17.63
N PHE A 48 2.43 7.48 16.48
CA PHE A 48 1.96 8.85 16.33
C PHE A 48 0.91 8.91 15.20
N PRO A 49 -0.37 8.65 15.51
CA PRO A 49 -1.41 8.64 14.49
C PRO A 49 -1.57 10.03 13.89
N THR A 50 -1.33 10.12 12.58
CA THR A 50 -1.53 11.36 11.83
C THR A 50 -2.91 11.37 11.18
N PRO A 51 -3.71 12.45 11.33
CA PRO A 51 -5.04 12.52 10.73
C PRO A 51 -4.98 12.56 9.19
N ASP A 52 -3.86 13.02 8.63
CA ASP A 52 -3.65 13.14 7.18
C ASP A 52 -3.37 11.78 6.51
N LEU A 53 -3.01 10.76 7.29
CA LEU A 53 -2.69 9.43 6.77
C LEU A 53 -3.34 8.35 7.63
N PRO A 54 -4.58 7.92 7.30
CA PRO A 54 -5.22 6.86 8.05
C PRO A 54 -4.47 5.54 7.84
N GLN A 55 -4.37 4.75 8.91
CA GLN A 55 -3.63 3.49 8.93
C GLN A 55 -4.16 2.48 7.89
N SER A 56 -5.44 2.58 7.53
CA SER A 56 -6.05 1.82 6.44
C SER A 56 -5.37 2.06 5.08
N THR A 57 -4.99 3.29 4.78
CA THR A 57 -4.33 3.66 3.51
C THR A 57 -2.92 3.09 3.44
N ILE A 58 -2.20 3.07 4.57
CA ILE A 58 -0.88 2.43 4.69
C ILE A 58 -1.02 0.93 4.44
N TYR A 59 -1.98 0.29 5.09
CA TYR A 59 -2.22 -1.15 4.90
C TYR A 59 -2.65 -1.49 3.47
N ALA A 60 -3.48 -0.68 2.84
CA ALA A 60 -3.91 -0.89 1.46
C ALA A 60 -2.72 -0.77 0.48
N THR A 61 -1.88 0.25 0.68
CA THR A 61 -0.68 0.47 -0.14
C THR A 61 0.35 -0.65 0.04
N LEU A 62 0.60 -1.05 1.29
CA LEU A 62 1.51 -2.14 1.65
C LEU A 62 1.01 -3.47 1.07
N LEU A 63 -0.29 -3.76 1.16
CA LEU A 63 -0.88 -4.97 0.61
C LEU A 63 -0.80 -4.98 -0.93
N GLY A 64 -1.09 -3.86 -1.58
CA GLY A 64 -0.93 -3.72 -3.03
C GLY A 64 0.53 -3.91 -3.48
N ALA A 65 1.48 -3.29 -2.80
CA ALA A 65 2.91 -3.45 -3.08
C ALA A 65 3.37 -4.90 -2.89
N TYR A 66 2.91 -5.58 -1.83
CA TYR A 66 3.18 -6.99 -1.62
C TYR A 66 2.61 -7.88 -2.73
N LEU A 67 1.41 -7.59 -3.24
CA LEU A 67 0.84 -8.32 -4.37
C LEU A 67 1.67 -8.14 -5.65
N ILE A 68 2.13 -6.91 -5.92
CA ILE A 68 2.98 -6.58 -7.08
C ILE A 68 4.31 -7.34 -7.00
N VAL A 69 5.01 -7.27 -5.86
CA VAL A 69 6.29 -7.99 -5.67
C VAL A 69 6.10 -9.50 -5.72
N ASN A 70 4.97 -9.99 -5.21
CA ASN A 70 4.66 -11.42 -5.16
C ASN A 70 4.31 -12.02 -6.53
N ASP A 71 3.75 -11.24 -7.46
CA ASP A 71 3.48 -11.70 -8.83
C ASP A 71 4.75 -11.65 -9.71
N LEU A 72 5.67 -10.72 -9.43
CA LEU A 72 6.82 -10.45 -10.29
C LEU A 72 8.07 -11.30 -10.03
N TYR A 73 8.45 -11.62 -8.77
CA TYR A 73 9.82 -12.09 -8.53
C TYR A 73 10.01 -13.49 -7.95
N LEU A 74 9.21 -14.00 -7.00
CA LEU A 74 9.54 -15.30 -6.38
C LEU A 74 8.34 -16.04 -5.73
N PRO A 75 8.14 -17.35 -5.98
CA PRO A 75 7.10 -18.18 -5.35
C PRO A 75 7.23 -18.35 -3.82
N ARG A 76 8.28 -17.77 -3.20
CA ARG A 76 8.63 -17.86 -1.78
C ARG A 76 8.05 -16.74 -0.92
N HIS A 77 7.56 -15.65 -1.52
CA HIS A 77 7.04 -14.46 -0.79
C HIS A 77 5.50 -14.39 -0.66
N ARG A 78 4.78 -15.43 -1.14
CA ARG A 78 3.31 -15.53 -1.05
C ARG A 78 2.73 -15.40 0.37
N ASN A 79 3.56 -15.63 1.38
CA ASN A 79 3.13 -15.59 2.77
C ASN A 79 3.08 -14.17 3.36
N SER A 80 3.82 -13.20 2.83
CA SER A 80 3.90 -11.86 3.43
C SER A 80 2.56 -11.13 3.42
N ALA A 81 1.84 -11.15 2.29
CA ALA A 81 0.49 -10.58 2.21
C ALA A 81 -0.49 -11.28 3.17
N ARG A 82 -0.36 -12.61 3.35
CA ARG A 82 -1.21 -13.39 4.28
C ARG A 82 -0.91 -13.06 5.74
N PHE A 83 0.36 -12.85 6.09
CA PHE A 83 0.73 -12.37 7.42
C PHE A 83 0.20 -10.95 7.65
N LEU A 84 0.28 -10.08 6.65
CA LEU A 84 -0.28 -8.72 6.74
C LEU A 84 -1.80 -8.75 6.93
N ARG A 85 -2.54 -9.58 6.19
CA ARG A 85 -4.00 -9.74 6.37
C ARG A 85 -4.35 -10.17 7.79
N LYS A 86 -3.58 -11.09 8.38
CA LYS A 86 -3.79 -11.48 9.79
C LYS A 86 -3.58 -10.30 10.74
N ARG A 87 -2.54 -9.48 10.51
CA ARG A 87 -2.29 -8.27 11.31
C ARG A 87 -3.42 -7.25 11.20
N ILE A 88 -3.97 -7.06 9.99
CA ILE A 88 -5.13 -6.17 9.76
C ILE A 88 -6.36 -6.68 10.54
N ILE A 89 -6.68 -7.97 10.46
CA ILE A 89 -7.80 -8.56 11.22
C ILE A 89 -7.59 -8.37 12.74
N GLN A 90 -6.37 -8.53 13.24
CA GLN A 90 -6.04 -8.28 14.64
C GLN A 90 -6.17 -6.80 15.02
N HIS A 91 -5.84 -5.87 14.12
CA HIS A 91 -5.95 -4.44 14.35
C HIS A 91 -7.42 -3.98 14.44
N TYR A 92 -8.28 -4.43 13.52
CA TYR A 92 -9.69 -4.03 13.49
C TYR A 92 -10.59 -4.86 14.41
N LYS A 93 -10.14 -6.01 14.93
CA LYS A 93 -10.85 -6.98 15.79
C LYS A 93 -12.11 -7.60 15.18
N VAL A 94 -12.89 -6.85 14.42
CA VAL A 94 -14.12 -7.25 13.72
C VAL A 94 -13.90 -7.06 12.22
N GLU A 95 -14.20 -8.09 11.43
CA GLU A 95 -13.97 -8.06 9.98
C GLU A 95 -14.89 -7.06 9.24
N ALA A 96 -16.05 -6.75 9.83
CA ALA A 96 -16.99 -5.75 9.32
C ALA A 96 -16.46 -4.31 9.42
N ASP A 97 -15.49 -4.04 10.30
CA ASP A 97 -14.88 -2.72 10.46
C ASP A 97 -13.70 -2.50 9.50
N ILE A 98 -13.30 -3.56 8.77
CA ILE A 98 -12.25 -3.46 7.76
C ILE A 98 -12.80 -2.71 6.54
N PRO A 99 -12.13 -1.63 6.11
CA PRO A 99 -12.53 -0.88 4.92
C PRO A 99 -12.75 -1.78 3.70
N GLU A 100 -13.81 -1.52 2.95
CA GLU A 100 -14.16 -2.28 1.75
C GLU A 100 -12.99 -2.36 0.76
N GLU A 101 -12.22 -1.27 0.62
CA GLU A 101 -11.02 -1.21 -0.21
C GLU A 101 -9.98 -2.27 0.18
N LEU A 102 -9.71 -2.46 1.47
CA LEU A 102 -8.77 -3.47 1.97
C LEU A 102 -9.25 -4.90 1.68
N ASN A 103 -10.56 -5.12 1.79
CA ASN A 103 -11.18 -6.38 1.43
C ASN A 103 -11.12 -6.64 -0.08
N ALA A 104 -11.34 -5.62 -0.91
CA ALA A 104 -11.23 -5.70 -2.36
C ALA A 104 -9.79 -6.01 -2.81
N ILE A 105 -8.77 -5.35 -2.24
CA ILE A 105 -7.35 -5.62 -2.57
C ILE A 105 -6.99 -7.07 -2.22
N TRP A 106 -7.41 -7.53 -1.04
CA TRP A 106 -7.21 -8.92 -0.66
C TRP A 106 -7.94 -9.90 -1.58
N GLY A 107 -9.17 -9.58 -1.97
CA GLY A 107 -9.96 -10.36 -2.92
C GLY A 107 -9.29 -10.46 -4.28
N ALA A 108 -8.76 -9.35 -4.80
CA ALA A 108 -7.97 -9.32 -6.03
C ALA A 108 -6.70 -10.19 -5.89
N GLY A 109 -5.97 -10.06 -4.78
CA GLY A 109 -4.80 -10.90 -4.48
C GLY A 109 -5.12 -12.39 -4.39
N ALA A 110 -6.24 -12.75 -3.76
CA ALA A 110 -6.71 -14.13 -3.68
C ALA A 110 -7.12 -14.69 -5.04
N ALA A 111 -7.76 -13.88 -5.89
CA ALA A 111 -8.07 -14.26 -7.26
C ALA A 111 -6.79 -14.45 -8.09
N LEU A 112 -5.79 -13.58 -7.95
CA LEU A 112 -4.47 -13.71 -8.58
C LEU A 112 -3.75 -15.00 -8.12
N TRP A 113 -3.78 -15.34 -6.82
CA TRP A 113 -3.21 -16.61 -6.33
C TRP A 113 -3.86 -17.85 -6.92
N ASN A 114 -5.18 -17.81 -7.13
CA ASN A 114 -5.93 -18.88 -7.78
C ASN A 114 -5.79 -18.85 -9.32
N ARG A 115 -4.92 -17.98 -9.86
CA ARG A 115 -4.74 -17.74 -11.31
C ARG A 115 -6.03 -17.34 -12.02
N SER A 116 -6.97 -16.76 -11.28
CA SER A 116 -8.25 -16.29 -11.78
C SER A 116 -8.15 -14.80 -12.12
N PHE A 117 -7.47 -14.51 -13.22
CA PHE A 117 -7.19 -13.14 -13.66
C PHE A 117 -8.47 -12.34 -13.94
N ALA A 118 -9.47 -12.95 -14.59
CA ALA A 118 -10.75 -12.30 -14.87
C ALA A 118 -11.47 -11.82 -13.59
N LYS A 119 -11.40 -12.60 -12.51
CA LYS A 119 -11.97 -12.19 -11.21
C LYS A 119 -11.13 -11.11 -10.54
N ALA A 120 -9.80 -11.19 -10.64
CA ALA A 120 -8.91 -10.18 -10.09
C ALA A 120 -9.17 -8.80 -10.71
N TYR A 121 -9.18 -8.71 -12.04
CA TYR A 121 -9.44 -7.44 -12.74
C TYR A 121 -10.88 -6.94 -12.55
N ALA A 122 -11.87 -7.83 -12.44
CA ALA A 122 -13.24 -7.42 -12.11
C ALA A 122 -13.32 -6.73 -10.74
N VAL A 123 -12.66 -7.29 -9.72
CA VAL A 123 -12.59 -6.67 -8.39
C VAL A 123 -11.87 -5.33 -8.45
N LEU A 124 -10.76 -5.25 -9.20
CA LEU A 124 -9.99 -4.03 -9.39
C LEU A 124 -10.78 -2.91 -10.07
N ASP A 125 -11.67 -3.25 -11.00
CA ASP A 125 -12.51 -2.29 -11.74
C ASP A 125 -13.77 -1.89 -10.97
N THR A 126 -14.28 -2.73 -10.07
CA THR A 126 -15.50 -2.44 -9.30
C THR A 126 -15.28 -1.57 -8.06
N CYS A 127 -14.08 -1.58 -7.47
CA CYS A 127 -13.82 -0.88 -6.22
C CYS A 127 -13.45 0.60 -6.47
N ALA A 128 -14.08 1.51 -5.73
CA ALA A 128 -13.76 2.94 -5.79
C ALA A 128 -12.53 3.24 -4.93
N TRP A 129 -11.35 3.24 -5.55
CA TRP A 129 -10.07 3.49 -4.87
C TRP A 129 -9.91 4.96 -4.45
N SER A 130 -9.54 5.14 -3.17
CA SER A 130 -9.02 6.40 -2.63
C SER A 130 -7.84 6.94 -3.44
N ALA A 131 -7.68 8.27 -3.47
CA ALA A 131 -6.72 8.96 -4.34
C ALA A 131 -5.27 8.49 -4.12
N ASP A 132 -4.90 8.14 -2.88
CA ASP A 132 -3.56 7.68 -2.53
C ASP A 132 -3.26 6.24 -2.99
N ILE A 133 -4.28 5.38 -3.08
CA ILE A 133 -4.14 3.95 -3.42
C ILE A 133 -4.28 3.73 -4.93
N ARG A 134 -5.03 4.60 -5.60
CA ARG A 134 -5.25 4.59 -7.05
C ARG A 134 -3.98 4.37 -7.90
N PRO A 135 -2.83 5.05 -7.66
CA PRO A 135 -1.63 4.81 -8.47
C PRO A 135 -1.09 3.38 -8.33
N VAL A 136 -1.16 2.79 -7.13
CA VAL A 136 -0.71 1.41 -6.88
C VAL A 136 -1.62 0.40 -7.58
N MET A 137 -2.93 0.62 -7.51
CA MET A 137 -3.91 -0.25 -8.18
C MET A 137 -3.86 -0.12 -9.70
N ALA A 138 -3.57 1.07 -10.23
CA ALA A 138 -3.37 1.27 -11.66
C ALA A 138 -2.15 0.47 -12.18
N ILE A 139 -1.07 0.41 -11.39
CA ILE A 139 0.09 -0.44 -11.70
C ILE A 139 -0.31 -1.92 -11.66
N LEU A 140 -1.03 -2.36 -10.63
CA LEU A 140 -1.49 -3.74 -10.49
C LEU A 140 -2.42 -4.18 -11.64
N ARG A 141 -3.27 -3.27 -12.13
CA ARG A 141 -4.13 -3.50 -13.31
C ARG A 141 -3.34 -3.56 -14.61
N GLY A 142 -2.24 -2.80 -14.70
CA GLY A 142 -1.40 -2.72 -15.89
C GLY A 142 -0.31 -3.80 -16.00
N MET A 143 -0.22 -4.71 -15.02
CA MET A 143 0.56 -5.95 -15.13
C MET A 143 -0.23 -7.02 -15.89
#